data_AF-A0A9P8IQQ2-F1
#
_entry.id   AF-A0A9P8IQQ2-F1
#
_cell.length_a   1.000
_cell.length_b   1.000
_cell.length_c   1.000
_cell.angle_alpha   90.00
_cell.angle_beta   90.00
_cell.angle_gamma   90.00
#
_symmetry.space_group_name_H-M   'P 1'
#
loop_
_entity.id
_entity.type
_entity.pdbx_description
1 polymer ?
#
loop_
_entity_poly.entity_id
_entity_poly.type
_entity_poly.pdbx_seq_one_letter_code
_entity_poly.pdbx_strand_id
1 'polypeptide(L)'
;MLSKFLVAAMGSVLVQSAAVHAASSISYLFTFGDSYSQTGFDPNGAKPSASNPLGNPPFPGWTAAGGANWVGDIVKEQNNSLVLSYNFAYGGATVDANIVKPYASTVLSFVDQVNQFSNSVGKHPDGTSWTAKNTIAGVWIGVNDVGNSFYVQDADAVVEKATTRYFELLQILYKAGLRKFVLLSVPPTELTPLMIQQGADSNALLVKSIKLYNSKLASKLSAFKKANSGAKTLLVDTSISFKKAINNPTAYGAPDATCYNSDGKSCLWFNDYHPGIAINQLVAEQVANELKSNGFGW
;
A
#
# COMPACT_ATOMS: atom_id res chain seq x y z
N MET A 1 -58.91 4.75 -57.86
CA MET A 1 -57.69 5.29 -57.22
C MET A 1 -57.80 5.02 -55.72
N LEU A 2 -57.00 4.07 -55.23
CA LEU A 2 -56.88 3.75 -53.80
C LEU A 2 -55.94 4.76 -53.12
N SER A 3 -56.27 5.17 -51.90
CA SER A 3 -55.24 5.58 -50.93
C SER A 3 -55.60 5.01 -49.55
N LYS A 4 -54.74 4.10 -49.11
CA LYS A 4 -54.72 3.49 -47.78
C LYS A 4 -53.92 4.43 -46.87
N PHE A 5 -54.50 4.86 -45.76
CA PHE A 5 -53.74 5.46 -44.66
C PHE A 5 -53.34 4.37 -43.67
N LEU A 6 -52.02 4.20 -43.49
CA LEU A 6 -51.42 3.35 -42.47
C LEU A 6 -51.54 4.04 -41.10
N VAL A 7 -52.00 3.29 -40.10
CA VAL A 7 -51.91 3.64 -38.68
C VAL A 7 -50.53 3.21 -38.19
N ALA A 8 -49.71 4.16 -37.73
CA ALA A 8 -48.44 3.88 -37.08
C ALA A 8 -48.65 3.62 -35.58
N ALA A 9 -48.29 2.43 -35.12
CA ALA A 9 -48.30 2.06 -33.70
C ALA A 9 -47.12 2.72 -32.99
N MET A 10 -47.40 3.46 -31.90
CA MET A 10 -46.37 3.96 -30.99
C MET A 10 -45.91 2.83 -30.07
N GLY A 11 -44.69 2.35 -30.30
CA GLY A 11 -43.99 1.44 -29.40
C GLY A 11 -43.36 2.21 -28.23
N SER A 12 -43.78 1.88 -27.01
CA SER A 12 -43.18 2.37 -25.77
C SER A 12 -41.78 1.78 -25.61
N VAL A 13 -40.73 2.59 -25.78
CA VAL A 13 -39.36 2.19 -25.45
C VAL A 13 -39.20 2.26 -23.94
N LEU A 14 -39.13 1.10 -23.29
CA LEU A 14 -38.64 0.96 -21.92
C LEU A 14 -37.17 1.39 -21.89
N VAL A 15 -36.91 2.61 -21.41
CA VAL A 15 -35.57 3.03 -20.98
C VAL A 15 -35.28 2.30 -19.67
N GLN A 16 -34.77 1.08 -19.78
CA GLN A 16 -34.16 0.41 -18.64
C GLN A 16 -32.85 1.13 -18.31
N SER A 17 -32.88 1.81 -17.18
CA SER A 17 -31.82 2.59 -16.56
C SER A 17 -30.45 1.93 -16.66
N ALA A 18 -29.45 2.68 -17.13
CA ALA A 18 -28.03 2.37 -17.05
C ALA A 18 -27.46 2.40 -15.60
N ALA A 19 -28.27 2.03 -14.61
CA ALA A 19 -27.96 2.13 -13.18
C ALA A 19 -27.52 0.81 -12.54
N VAL A 20 -27.04 -0.17 -13.34
CA VAL A 20 -26.56 -1.47 -12.83
C VAL A 20 -25.07 -1.71 -13.10
N HIS A 21 -24.30 -0.69 -13.52
CA HIS A 21 -22.85 -0.81 -13.74
C HIS A 21 -21.95 0.07 -12.86
N ALA A 22 -22.48 0.71 -11.82
CA ALA A 22 -21.70 1.56 -10.89
C ALA A 22 -21.53 0.97 -9.47
N ALA A 23 -21.50 -0.36 -9.33
CA ALA A 23 -21.42 -1.02 -8.02
C ALA A 23 -20.08 -1.72 -7.70
N SER A 24 -19.03 -1.53 -8.51
CA SER A 24 -17.77 -2.27 -8.37
C SER A 24 -16.48 -1.43 -8.32
N SER A 25 -16.51 -0.11 -8.49
CA SER A 25 -15.28 0.69 -8.48
C SER A 25 -14.80 1.04 -7.07
N ILE A 26 -13.49 0.99 -6.86
CA ILE A 26 -12.84 1.52 -5.67
C ILE A 26 -12.83 3.05 -5.73
N SER A 27 -13.22 3.69 -4.64
CA SER A 27 -13.18 5.16 -4.49
C SER A 27 -12.28 5.61 -3.35
N TYR A 28 -11.95 4.71 -2.42
CA TYR A 28 -11.14 5.01 -1.24
C TYR A 28 -9.99 4.02 -1.10
N LEU A 29 -8.80 4.56 -0.85
CA LEU A 29 -7.62 3.80 -0.45
C LEU A 29 -7.18 4.29 0.92
N PHE A 30 -7.23 3.40 1.91
CA PHE A 30 -6.66 3.67 3.23
C PHE A 30 -5.33 2.97 3.34
N THR A 31 -4.25 3.74 3.48
CA THR A 31 -2.90 3.20 3.49
C THR A 31 -2.28 3.30 4.88
N PHE A 32 -1.62 2.24 5.30
CA PHE A 32 -0.85 2.14 6.54
C PHE A 32 0.54 1.62 6.19
N GLY A 33 1.58 2.10 6.87
CA GLY A 33 2.93 1.69 6.51
C GLY A 33 4.04 2.55 7.09
N ASP A 34 5.21 2.40 6.51
CA ASP A 34 6.41 3.14 6.88
C ASP A 34 6.83 4.16 5.81
N SER A 35 8.13 4.49 5.75
CA SER A 35 8.71 5.44 4.80
C SER A 35 8.52 5.03 3.34
N TYR A 36 8.27 3.75 3.05
CA TYR A 36 8.01 3.27 1.69
C TYR A 36 6.62 3.68 1.21
N SER A 37 5.72 4.06 2.13
CA SER A 37 4.35 4.48 1.80
C SER A 37 4.04 5.91 2.21
N GLN A 38 4.82 6.55 3.09
CA GLN A 38 4.54 7.90 3.59
C GLN A 38 4.38 8.95 2.47
N THR A 39 3.32 9.74 2.57
CA THR A 39 3.12 10.98 1.78
C THR A 39 2.99 12.24 2.65
N GLY A 40 2.96 12.11 3.98
CA GLY A 40 2.84 13.24 4.92
C GLY A 40 1.41 13.68 5.23
N PHE A 41 0.41 12.84 4.94
CA PHE A 41 -1.00 13.17 5.17
C PHE A 41 -1.32 13.34 6.67
N ASP A 42 -1.88 14.50 7.01
CA ASP A 42 -2.46 14.81 8.31
C ASP A 42 -3.99 14.56 8.26
N PRO A 43 -4.52 13.65 9.10
CA PRO A 43 -5.96 13.41 9.22
C PRO A 43 -6.77 14.66 9.60
N ASN A 44 -6.16 15.68 10.20
CA ASN A 44 -6.81 16.95 10.55
C ASN A 44 -6.73 18.00 9.43
N GLY A 45 -5.87 17.78 8.43
CA GLY A 45 -5.69 18.68 7.29
C GLY A 45 -6.77 18.57 6.21
N ALA A 46 -6.47 19.12 5.04
CA ALA A 46 -7.36 19.04 3.87
C ALA A 46 -7.60 17.58 3.46
N LYS A 47 -8.86 17.23 3.23
CA LYS A 47 -9.26 15.87 2.88
C LYS A 47 -9.00 15.60 1.38
N PRO A 48 -8.76 14.34 0.99
CA PRO A 48 -8.65 13.93 -0.40
C PRO A 48 -9.78 14.45 -1.28
N SER A 49 -9.44 14.91 -2.48
CA SER A 49 -10.38 15.42 -3.48
C SER A 49 -9.92 15.09 -4.90
N ALA A 50 -10.73 15.39 -5.91
CA ALA A 50 -10.35 15.24 -7.31
C ALA A 50 -9.09 16.08 -7.68
N SER A 51 -8.94 17.25 -7.07
CA SER A 51 -7.81 18.16 -7.32
C SER A 51 -6.51 17.71 -6.65
N ASN A 52 -6.62 17.10 -5.46
CA ASN A 52 -5.52 16.48 -4.74
C ASN A 52 -6.00 15.15 -4.14
N PRO A 53 -5.75 14.02 -4.83
CA PRO A 53 -6.17 12.70 -4.37
C PRO A 53 -5.54 12.27 -3.04
N LEU A 54 -4.45 12.91 -2.60
CA LEU A 54 -3.82 12.69 -1.30
C LEU A 54 -4.41 13.60 -0.19
N GLY A 55 -5.17 14.64 -0.57
CA GLY A 55 -5.73 15.63 0.33
C GLY A 55 -4.70 16.66 0.82
N ASN A 56 -3.73 16.19 1.58
CA ASN A 56 -2.59 16.98 2.04
C ASN A 56 -1.34 16.11 2.22
N PRO A 57 -0.13 16.67 2.08
CA PRO A 57 0.18 18.01 1.56
C PRO A 57 -0.04 18.05 0.02
N PRO A 58 0.38 19.10 -0.73
CA PRO A 58 0.30 19.07 -2.19
C PRO A 58 0.98 17.84 -2.79
N PHE A 59 0.38 17.28 -3.85
CA PHE A 59 0.96 16.16 -4.59
C PHE A 59 2.38 16.51 -5.08
N PRO A 60 3.37 15.60 -5.00
CA PRO A 60 3.27 14.16 -4.68
C PRO A 60 3.31 13.79 -3.19
N GLY A 61 3.30 14.78 -2.29
CA GLY A 61 3.49 14.54 -0.87
C GLY A 61 4.95 14.66 -0.43
N TRP A 62 5.21 14.36 0.84
CA TRP A 62 6.55 14.26 1.43
C TRP A 62 7.00 12.80 1.48
N THR A 63 7.61 12.35 0.39
CA THR A 63 8.02 10.95 0.19
C THR A 63 9.53 10.78 0.35
N ALA A 64 9.96 9.54 0.61
CA ALA A 64 11.36 9.12 0.52
C ALA A 64 11.68 8.50 -0.86
N ALA A 65 11.19 9.11 -1.94
CA ALA A 65 11.31 8.57 -3.30
C ALA A 65 11.86 9.56 -4.33
N GLY A 66 12.04 10.84 -3.98
CA GLY A 66 12.40 11.92 -4.94
C GLY A 66 11.23 12.39 -5.82
N GLY A 67 10.04 11.83 -5.62
CA GLY A 67 8.82 12.10 -6.38
C GLY A 67 7.61 11.36 -5.81
N ALA A 68 6.65 10.98 -6.65
CA ALA A 68 5.59 10.08 -6.20
C ALA A 68 6.16 8.72 -5.78
N ASN A 69 5.69 8.20 -4.65
CA ASN A 69 5.89 6.82 -4.27
C ASN A 69 4.74 5.96 -4.82
N TRP A 70 4.74 4.65 -4.52
CA TRP A 70 3.71 3.75 -5.03
C TRP A 70 2.26 4.18 -4.68
N VAL A 71 2.04 4.87 -3.54
CA VAL A 71 0.71 5.39 -3.16
C VAL A 71 0.30 6.53 -4.07
N GLY A 72 1.22 7.45 -4.36
CA GLY A 72 0.98 8.54 -5.30
C GLY A 72 0.69 8.01 -6.71
N ASP A 73 1.52 7.08 -7.18
CA ASP A 73 1.37 6.50 -8.52
C ASP A 73 0.09 5.67 -8.65
N ILE A 74 -0.29 4.90 -7.62
CA ILE A 74 -1.48 4.05 -7.73
C ILE A 74 -2.76 4.89 -7.85
N VAL A 75 -2.85 6.01 -7.12
CA VAL A 75 -4.03 6.90 -7.17
C VAL A 75 -3.99 7.95 -8.28
N LYS A 76 -2.85 8.11 -8.97
CA LYS A 76 -2.73 9.07 -10.09
C LYS A 76 -2.63 8.42 -11.46
N GLU A 77 -1.81 7.37 -11.59
CA GLU A 77 -1.44 6.79 -12.89
C GLU A 77 -1.99 5.36 -13.08
N GLN A 78 -2.14 4.58 -12.00
CA GLN A 78 -2.53 3.17 -12.10
C GLN A 78 -4.01 2.89 -11.78
N ASN A 79 -4.91 3.86 -12.00
CA ASN A 79 -6.35 3.76 -11.74
C ASN A 79 -7.19 4.16 -12.96
N ASN A 80 -8.43 3.67 -13.03
CA ASN A 80 -9.38 4.00 -14.10
C ASN A 80 -10.43 5.04 -13.69
N SER A 81 -10.45 5.42 -12.42
CA SER A 81 -11.39 6.37 -11.83
C SER A 81 -10.78 7.02 -10.59
N LEU A 82 -11.27 8.19 -10.20
CA LEU A 82 -10.79 8.89 -9.00
C LEU A 82 -10.78 7.98 -7.76
N VAL A 83 -9.60 7.84 -7.16
CA VAL A 83 -9.40 7.18 -5.86
C VAL A 83 -8.89 8.22 -4.86
N LEU A 84 -9.58 8.32 -3.72
CA LEU A 84 -9.24 9.21 -2.62
C LEU A 84 -8.37 8.47 -1.60
N SER A 85 -7.12 8.91 -1.42
CA SER A 85 -6.14 8.27 -0.54
C SER A 85 -6.09 8.92 0.83
N TYR A 86 -6.42 8.16 1.87
CA TYR A 86 -6.15 8.53 3.26
C TYR A 86 -4.96 7.72 3.73
N ASN A 87 -3.79 8.36 3.75
CA ASN A 87 -2.52 7.67 3.95
C ASN A 87 -1.97 7.93 5.36
N PHE A 88 -2.15 6.98 6.26
CA PHE A 88 -1.66 7.06 7.64
C PHE A 88 -0.19 6.62 7.78
N ALA A 89 0.49 6.22 6.71
CA ALA A 89 1.87 5.74 6.78
C ALA A 89 2.84 6.82 7.30
N TYR A 90 3.79 6.40 8.14
CA TYR A 90 4.74 7.29 8.80
C TYR A 90 6.17 6.74 8.75
N GLY A 91 7.13 7.59 8.40
CA GLY A 91 8.53 7.23 8.19
C GLY A 91 9.19 6.63 9.42
N GLY A 92 9.78 5.44 9.25
CA GLY A 92 10.43 4.68 10.32
C GLY A 92 9.48 3.88 11.21
N ALA A 93 8.18 3.85 10.90
CA ALA A 93 7.21 3.08 11.67
C ALA A 93 7.60 1.60 11.76
N THR A 94 7.53 1.06 12.97
CA THR A 94 7.46 -0.38 13.24
C THR A 94 6.00 -0.78 13.47
N VAL A 95 5.71 -2.08 13.56
CA VAL A 95 4.35 -2.54 13.85
C VAL A 95 3.89 -2.02 15.22
N ASP A 96 4.73 -2.15 16.24
CA ASP A 96 4.46 -1.68 17.60
C ASP A 96 5.77 -1.27 18.28
N ALA A 97 5.83 -0.01 18.73
CA ALA A 97 7.03 0.57 19.32
C ALA A 97 7.50 -0.13 20.62
N ASN A 98 6.62 -0.91 21.27
CA ASN A 98 6.97 -1.71 22.44
C ASN A 98 7.57 -3.08 22.08
N ILE A 99 7.42 -3.53 20.83
CA ILE A 99 8.00 -4.79 20.34
C ILE A 99 9.33 -4.51 19.65
N VAL A 100 9.33 -3.60 18.67
CA VAL A 100 10.54 -3.11 18.01
C VAL A 100 10.54 -1.59 18.10
N LYS A 101 11.56 -1.04 18.75
CA LYS A 101 11.69 0.41 18.88
C LYS A 101 11.99 1.04 17.50
N PRO A 102 11.25 2.08 17.10
CA PRO A 102 11.64 2.90 15.95
C PRO A 102 12.89 3.73 16.27
N TYR A 103 13.45 4.39 15.26
CA TYR A 103 14.68 5.19 15.41
C TYR A 103 14.51 6.42 16.34
N ALA A 104 13.28 6.87 16.58
CA ALA A 104 12.96 7.96 17.51
C ALA A 104 11.60 7.73 18.17
N SER A 105 11.43 8.18 19.42
CA SER A 105 10.18 8.00 20.19
C SER A 105 8.99 8.76 19.65
N THR A 106 9.19 9.70 18.72
CA THR A 106 8.15 10.48 18.06
C THR A 106 7.59 9.82 16.81
N VAL A 107 8.16 8.69 16.39
CA VAL A 107 7.68 7.93 15.21
C VAL A 107 6.36 7.25 15.53
N LEU A 108 5.38 7.43 14.65
CA LEU A 108 4.05 6.83 14.77
C LEU A 108 4.07 5.39 14.22
N SER A 109 3.95 4.42 15.12
CA SER A 109 3.91 2.98 14.79
C SER A 109 2.60 2.59 14.09
N PHE A 110 2.50 1.38 13.55
CA PHE A 110 1.24 0.90 12.97
C PHE A 110 0.08 0.91 13.98
N VAL A 111 0.36 0.71 15.28
CA VAL A 111 -0.63 0.92 16.35
C VAL A 111 -1.20 2.33 16.32
N ASP A 112 -0.33 3.35 16.25
CA ASP A 112 -0.74 4.75 16.23
C ASP A 112 -1.52 5.10 14.97
N GLN A 113 -1.12 4.55 13.82
CA GLN A 113 -1.81 4.75 12.55
C GLN A 113 -3.22 4.14 12.56
N VAL A 114 -3.39 2.94 13.12
CA VAL A 114 -4.74 2.35 13.33
C VAL A 114 -5.55 3.21 14.30
N ASN A 115 -4.94 3.74 15.36
CA ASN A 115 -5.62 4.67 16.26
C ASN A 115 -6.05 5.97 15.57
N GLN A 116 -5.21 6.53 14.68
CA GLN A 116 -5.57 7.70 13.87
C GLN A 116 -6.76 7.40 12.96
N PHE A 117 -6.75 6.25 12.27
CA PHE A 117 -7.88 5.77 11.48
C PHE A 117 -9.15 5.65 12.33
N SER A 118 -9.10 4.91 13.45
CA SER A 118 -10.24 4.69 14.35
C SER A 118 -10.78 5.98 14.96
N ASN A 119 -9.93 6.99 15.13
CA ASN A 119 -10.34 8.30 15.66
C ASN A 119 -10.82 9.29 14.60
N SER A 120 -10.64 8.99 13.31
CA SER A 120 -11.01 9.84 12.17
C SER A 120 -12.02 9.14 11.25
N VAL A 121 -11.63 8.74 10.04
CA VAL A 121 -12.52 8.16 9.02
C VAL A 121 -13.14 6.83 9.46
N GLY A 122 -12.54 6.11 10.40
CA GLY A 122 -13.12 4.91 11.00
C GLY A 122 -14.43 5.15 11.75
N LYS A 123 -14.75 6.40 12.10
CA LYS A 123 -16.04 6.79 12.71
C LYS A 123 -17.14 7.05 11.67
N HIS A 124 -16.85 6.89 10.38
CA HIS A 124 -17.75 7.26 9.29
C HIS A 124 -18.26 8.71 9.39
N PRO A 125 -17.36 9.72 9.43
CA PRO A 125 -17.78 11.12 9.48
C PRO A 125 -18.52 11.52 8.20
N ASP A 126 -19.40 12.51 8.34
CA ASP A 126 -20.07 13.14 7.20
C ASP A 126 -19.03 13.64 6.17
N GLY A 127 -19.31 13.42 4.89
CA GLY A 127 -18.41 13.79 3.79
C GLY A 127 -17.33 12.77 3.44
N THR A 128 -17.17 11.67 4.19
CA THR A 128 -16.32 10.52 3.80
C THR A 128 -17.14 9.23 3.73
N SER A 129 -17.89 9.07 2.64
CA SER A 129 -18.85 7.96 2.43
C SER A 129 -18.18 6.67 1.96
N TRP A 130 -17.16 6.21 2.69
CA TRP A 130 -16.51 4.94 2.44
C TRP A 130 -17.34 3.77 3.01
N THR A 131 -17.27 2.63 2.33
CA THR A 131 -17.97 1.40 2.67
C THR A 131 -17.05 0.20 2.42
N ALA A 132 -17.44 -0.98 2.91
CA ALA A 132 -16.77 -2.24 2.59
C ALA A 132 -16.62 -2.51 1.07
N LYS A 133 -17.51 -1.96 0.23
CA LYS A 133 -17.55 -2.22 -1.22
C LYS A 133 -16.58 -1.34 -2.01
N ASN A 134 -16.42 -0.07 -1.64
CA ASN A 134 -15.65 0.93 -2.41
C ASN A 134 -14.30 1.29 -1.77
N THR A 135 -13.83 0.51 -0.79
CA THR A 135 -12.61 0.80 -0.03
C THR A 135 -11.64 -0.35 -0.05
N ILE A 136 -10.35 -0.04 -0.21
CA ILE A 136 -9.22 -0.95 0.02
C ILE A 136 -8.39 -0.43 1.19
N ALA A 137 -7.98 -1.34 2.08
CA ALA A 137 -6.91 -1.12 3.04
C ALA A 137 -5.59 -1.65 2.47
N GLY A 138 -4.65 -0.77 2.16
CA GLY A 138 -3.29 -1.10 1.73
C GLY A 138 -2.34 -1.04 2.93
N VAL A 139 -1.55 -2.08 3.16
CA VAL A 139 -0.61 -2.12 4.30
C VAL A 139 0.77 -2.57 3.85
N TRP A 140 1.76 -1.69 3.97
CA TRP A 140 3.17 -2.01 3.74
C TRP A 140 4.00 -1.58 4.95
N ILE A 141 4.15 -2.51 5.90
CA ILE A 141 4.85 -2.32 7.18
C ILE A 141 5.64 -3.58 7.52
N GLY A 142 6.80 -3.41 8.12
CA GLY A 142 7.70 -4.49 8.54
C GLY A 142 9.15 -4.27 8.15
N VAL A 143 9.44 -3.28 7.28
CA VAL A 143 10.80 -2.93 6.88
C VAL A 143 11.64 -2.57 8.10
N ASN A 144 11.12 -1.68 8.96
CA ASN A 144 11.82 -1.27 10.18
C ASN A 144 11.80 -2.35 11.27
N ASP A 145 10.74 -3.17 11.35
CA ASP A 145 10.70 -4.30 12.29
C ASP A 145 11.86 -5.27 12.00
N VAL A 146 12.04 -5.64 10.73
CA VAL A 146 13.14 -6.50 10.29
C VAL A 146 14.48 -5.79 10.41
N GLY A 147 14.60 -4.56 9.89
CA GLY A 147 15.84 -3.79 9.85
C GLY A 147 16.41 -3.46 11.23
N ASN A 148 15.55 -3.24 12.23
CA ASN A 148 15.97 -2.89 13.60
C ASN A 148 16.17 -4.12 14.51
N SER A 149 15.89 -5.34 14.03
CA SER A 149 15.94 -6.53 14.88
C SER A 149 16.62 -7.77 14.28
N PHE A 150 17.02 -7.77 13.01
CA PHE A 150 17.55 -9.00 12.38
C PHE A 150 18.84 -9.54 13.04
N TYR A 151 19.59 -8.68 13.73
CA TYR A 151 20.86 -9.01 14.38
C TYR A 151 20.71 -9.39 15.87
N VAL A 152 19.53 -9.27 16.47
CA VAL A 152 19.35 -9.59 17.89
C VAL A 152 19.28 -11.11 18.11
N GLN A 153 19.70 -11.59 19.29
CA GLN A 153 19.75 -13.02 19.61
C GLN A 153 18.41 -13.75 19.39
N ASP A 154 17.29 -13.10 19.74
CA ASP A 154 15.93 -13.66 19.65
C ASP A 154 15.13 -13.09 18.47
N ALA A 155 15.79 -12.80 17.33
CA ALA A 155 15.15 -12.17 16.17
C ALA A 155 13.87 -12.91 15.71
N ASP A 156 13.89 -14.25 15.71
CA ASP A 156 12.74 -15.06 15.31
C ASP A 156 11.51 -14.84 16.23
N ALA A 157 11.74 -14.66 17.53
CA ALA A 157 10.67 -14.37 18.50
C ALA A 157 10.16 -12.93 18.37
N VAL A 158 11.04 -11.98 18.05
CA VAL A 158 10.65 -10.59 17.74
C VAL A 158 9.75 -10.56 16.50
N VAL A 159 10.12 -11.25 15.43
CA VAL A 159 9.30 -11.38 14.21
C VAL A 159 7.94 -12.00 14.51
N GLU A 160 7.89 -13.06 15.32
CA GLU A 160 6.61 -13.69 15.71
C GLU A 160 5.70 -12.70 16.47
N LYS A 161 6.26 -11.94 17.42
CA LYS A 161 5.51 -10.93 18.18
C LYS A 161 5.00 -9.80 17.28
N ALA A 162 5.88 -9.22 16.46
CA ALA A 162 5.54 -8.13 15.55
C ALA A 162 4.46 -8.57 14.55
N THR A 163 4.63 -9.71 13.89
CA THR A 163 3.63 -10.21 12.94
C THR A 163 2.33 -10.65 13.62
N THR A 164 2.35 -11.12 14.87
CA THR A 164 1.09 -11.34 15.62
C THR A 164 0.35 -10.04 15.86
N ARG A 165 1.07 -9.01 16.33
CA ARG A 165 0.52 -7.68 16.58
C ARG A 165 -0.03 -7.02 15.32
N TYR A 166 0.63 -7.21 14.18
CA TYR A 166 0.16 -6.78 12.86
C TYR A 166 -1.27 -7.25 12.59
N PHE A 167 -1.56 -8.54 12.82
CA PHE A 167 -2.88 -9.11 12.53
C PHE A 167 -3.94 -8.78 13.57
N GLU A 168 -3.55 -8.51 14.82
CA GLU A 168 -4.45 -7.91 15.80
C GLU A 168 -4.93 -6.52 15.34
N LEU A 169 -4.01 -5.72 14.79
CA LEU A 169 -4.32 -4.40 14.24
C LEU A 169 -5.21 -4.50 12.99
N LEU A 170 -4.95 -5.45 12.08
CA LEU A 170 -5.88 -5.73 10.98
C LEU A 170 -7.27 -6.15 11.47
N GLN A 171 -7.37 -6.87 12.58
CA GLN A 171 -8.65 -7.25 13.17
C GLN A 171 -9.44 -6.03 13.66
N ILE A 172 -8.78 -4.98 14.16
CA ILE A 172 -9.43 -3.71 14.50
C ILE A 172 -10.00 -3.05 13.24
N LEU A 173 -9.20 -2.96 12.17
CA LEU A 173 -9.64 -2.40 10.89
C LEU A 173 -10.82 -3.18 10.29
N TYR A 174 -10.80 -4.52 10.38
CA TYR A 174 -11.92 -5.36 9.96
C TYR A 174 -13.17 -5.10 10.80
N LYS A 175 -13.05 -5.02 12.13
CA LYS A 175 -14.19 -4.71 13.02
C LYS A 175 -14.78 -3.33 12.72
N ALA A 176 -13.95 -2.37 12.27
CA ALA A 176 -14.41 -1.06 11.84
C ALA A 176 -15.14 -1.06 10.49
N GLY A 177 -15.17 -2.17 9.74
CA GLY A 177 -15.95 -2.29 8.51
C GLY A 177 -15.13 -2.50 7.23
N LEU A 178 -13.80 -2.45 7.29
CA LEU A 178 -12.95 -2.77 6.14
C LEU A 178 -13.07 -4.26 5.78
N ARG A 179 -13.15 -4.54 4.48
CA ARG A 179 -13.31 -5.91 3.95
C ARG A 179 -12.30 -6.28 2.88
N LYS A 180 -11.60 -5.33 2.26
CA LYS A 180 -10.59 -5.58 1.23
C LYS A 180 -9.22 -5.17 1.78
N PHE A 181 -8.32 -6.12 1.95
CA PHE A 181 -6.98 -5.92 2.50
C PHE A 181 -5.94 -6.34 1.47
N VAL A 182 -5.00 -5.45 1.18
CA VAL A 182 -3.83 -5.75 0.34
C VAL A 182 -2.60 -5.46 1.16
N LEU A 183 -1.84 -6.51 1.44
CA LEU A 183 -0.59 -6.41 2.17
C LEU A 183 0.56 -6.50 1.18
N LEU A 184 1.63 -5.75 1.41
CA LEU A 184 2.86 -5.83 0.64
C LEU A 184 3.94 -6.53 1.48
N SER A 185 4.64 -7.50 0.90
CA SER A 185 5.75 -8.18 1.56
C SER A 185 6.90 -7.19 1.85
N VAL A 186 7.69 -7.49 2.88
CA VAL A 186 8.96 -6.77 3.11
C VAL A 186 9.83 -6.95 1.86
N PRO A 187 10.26 -5.85 1.21
CA PRO A 187 11.06 -5.90 -0.01
C PRO A 187 12.45 -6.48 0.27
N PRO A 188 13.22 -6.84 -0.77
CA PRO A 188 14.56 -7.35 -0.63
C PRO A 188 15.55 -6.26 -0.19
N THR A 189 15.41 -5.77 1.04
CA THR A 189 16.23 -4.69 1.61
C THR A 189 17.69 -5.07 1.74
N GLU A 190 18.01 -6.36 1.68
CA GLU A 190 19.38 -6.87 1.58
C GLU A 190 20.12 -6.38 0.33
N LEU A 191 19.37 -5.94 -0.70
CA LEU A 191 19.92 -5.40 -1.95
C LEU A 191 20.06 -3.87 -1.94
N THR A 192 19.71 -3.21 -0.83
CA THR A 192 19.93 -1.76 -0.69
C THR A 192 21.43 -1.46 -0.59
N PRO A 193 21.90 -0.32 -1.12
CA PRO A 193 23.29 0.09 -0.98
C PRO A 193 23.78 0.07 0.47
N LEU A 194 22.95 0.54 1.41
CA LEU A 194 23.24 0.53 2.84
C LEU A 194 23.49 -0.88 3.37
N MET A 195 22.61 -1.85 3.06
CA MET A 195 22.72 -3.21 3.59
C MET A 195 23.80 -4.04 2.90
N ILE A 196 24.16 -3.71 1.66
CA ILE A 196 25.32 -4.31 0.97
C ILE A 196 26.62 -3.88 1.67
N GLN A 197 26.74 -2.61 2.06
CA GLN A 197 27.94 -2.09 2.73
C GLN A 197 28.20 -2.71 4.12
N GLN A 198 27.17 -3.27 4.77
CA GLN A 198 27.33 -3.95 6.07
C GLN A 198 28.04 -5.31 5.98
N GLY A 199 28.28 -5.83 4.78
CA GLY A 199 29.02 -7.07 4.55
C GLY A 199 28.15 -8.33 4.55
N ALA A 200 28.71 -9.41 3.99
CA ALA A 200 27.98 -10.64 3.66
C ALA A 200 27.35 -11.34 4.87
N ASP A 201 28.02 -11.35 6.03
CA ASP A 201 27.53 -12.03 7.23
C ASP A 201 26.30 -11.31 7.82
N SER A 202 26.34 -9.98 7.91
CA SER A 202 25.18 -9.17 8.32
C SER A 202 24.02 -9.36 7.35
N ASN A 203 24.33 -9.31 6.05
CA ASN A 203 23.35 -9.46 4.99
C ASN A 203 22.68 -10.85 4.99
N ALA A 204 23.41 -11.92 5.32
CA ALA A 204 22.85 -13.26 5.47
C ALA A 204 21.83 -13.36 6.63
N LEU A 205 22.09 -12.70 7.76
CA LEU A 205 21.13 -12.60 8.87
C LEU A 205 19.87 -11.83 8.45
N LEU A 206 20.04 -10.73 7.71
CA LEU A 206 18.93 -9.95 7.18
C LEU A 206 18.06 -10.77 6.22
N VAL A 207 18.66 -11.49 5.27
CA VAL A 207 17.94 -12.39 4.35
C VAL A 207 17.11 -13.44 5.10
N LYS A 208 17.68 -14.04 6.15
CA LYS A 208 16.96 -14.99 7.00
C LYS A 208 15.74 -14.33 7.66
N SER A 209 15.92 -13.13 8.21
CA SER A 209 14.87 -12.38 8.90
C SER A 209 13.75 -11.94 7.94
N ILE A 210 14.07 -11.40 6.75
CA ILE A 210 13.10 -11.05 5.71
C ILE A 210 12.27 -12.27 5.31
N LYS A 211 12.92 -13.40 5.04
CA LYS A 211 12.24 -14.64 4.66
C LYS A 211 11.30 -15.13 5.77
N LEU A 212 11.73 -15.06 7.02
CA LEU A 212 10.89 -15.43 8.16
C LEU A 212 9.68 -14.50 8.29
N TYR A 213 9.89 -13.18 8.24
CA TYR A 213 8.82 -12.20 8.36
C TYR A 213 7.78 -12.37 7.26
N ASN A 214 8.20 -12.48 6.00
CA ASN A 214 7.29 -12.69 4.86
C ASN A 214 6.53 -14.02 4.94
N SER A 215 7.16 -15.09 5.45
CA SER A 215 6.49 -16.38 5.70
C SER A 215 5.42 -16.27 6.80
N LYS A 216 5.72 -15.53 7.88
CA LYS A 216 4.76 -15.27 8.97
C LYS A 216 3.61 -14.38 8.50
N LEU A 217 3.89 -13.37 7.68
CA LEU A 217 2.88 -12.52 7.06
C LEU A 217 1.91 -13.34 6.20
N ALA A 218 2.42 -14.20 5.32
CA ALA A 218 1.60 -15.05 4.46
C ALA A 218 0.75 -16.07 5.24
N SER A 219 1.36 -16.77 6.22
CA SER A 219 0.65 -17.77 7.01
C SER A 219 -0.44 -17.15 7.90
N LYS A 220 -0.16 -16.01 8.54
CA LYS A 220 -1.15 -15.29 9.35
C LYS A 220 -2.23 -14.62 8.49
N LEU A 221 -1.93 -14.17 7.26
CA LEU A 221 -2.95 -13.69 6.32
C LEU A 221 -3.94 -14.79 5.94
N SER A 222 -3.44 -16.01 5.72
CA SER A 222 -4.30 -17.17 5.47
C SER A 222 -5.20 -17.47 6.68
N ALA A 223 -4.65 -17.41 7.91
CA ALA A 223 -5.44 -17.58 9.13
C ALA A 223 -6.49 -16.46 9.31
N PHE A 224 -6.11 -15.20 9.07
CA PHE A 224 -6.99 -14.05 9.13
C PHE A 224 -8.17 -14.17 8.17
N LYS A 225 -7.91 -14.58 6.91
CA LYS A 225 -8.96 -14.84 5.91
C LYS A 225 -9.92 -15.94 6.35
N LYS A 226 -9.41 -17.03 6.95
CA LYS A 226 -10.23 -18.13 7.48
C LYS A 226 -11.12 -17.68 8.65
N ALA A 227 -10.58 -16.86 9.55
CA ALA A 227 -11.29 -16.35 10.72
C ALA A 227 -12.32 -15.25 10.36
N ASN A 228 -12.13 -14.57 9.23
CA ASN A 228 -12.96 -13.44 8.80
C ASN A 228 -13.54 -13.71 7.41
N SER A 229 -14.63 -14.49 7.33
CA SER A 229 -15.23 -14.93 6.06
C SER A 229 -15.67 -13.81 5.11
N GLY A 230 -15.91 -12.59 5.63
CA GLY A 230 -16.20 -11.40 4.82
C GLY A 230 -14.96 -10.70 4.26
N ALA A 231 -13.75 -11.10 4.65
CA ALA A 231 -12.51 -10.47 4.22
C ALA A 231 -12.04 -11.02 2.86
N LYS A 232 -11.74 -10.10 1.95
CA LYS A 232 -10.97 -10.34 0.74
C LYS A 232 -9.53 -9.87 0.99
N THR A 233 -8.58 -10.76 0.82
CA THR A 233 -7.17 -10.53 1.16
C THR A 233 -6.26 -10.83 -0.02
N LEU A 234 -5.23 -10.02 -0.19
CA LEU A 234 -4.15 -10.22 -1.15
C LEU A 234 -2.81 -9.93 -0.47
N LEU A 235 -1.78 -10.71 -0.79
CA LEU A 235 -0.39 -10.43 -0.44
C LEU A 235 0.39 -10.25 -1.73
N VAL A 236 0.92 -9.05 -1.94
CA VAL A 236 1.74 -8.67 -3.10
C VAL A 236 3.20 -8.93 -2.77
N ASP A 237 3.89 -9.73 -3.59
CA ASP A 237 5.33 -9.98 -3.43
C ASP A 237 6.13 -8.85 -4.07
N THR A 238 6.58 -7.90 -3.24
CA THR A 238 7.33 -6.72 -3.67
C THR A 238 8.72 -7.05 -4.22
N SER A 239 9.24 -8.26 -3.96
CA SER A 239 10.55 -8.67 -4.49
C SER A 239 10.56 -8.76 -6.02
N ILE A 240 9.41 -8.96 -6.64
CA ILE A 240 9.25 -9.00 -8.10
C ILE A 240 9.59 -7.64 -8.70
N SER A 241 8.93 -6.56 -8.27
CA SER A 241 9.20 -5.20 -8.77
C SER A 241 10.63 -4.74 -8.48
N PHE A 242 11.15 -4.98 -7.28
CA PHE A 242 12.51 -4.60 -6.93
C PHE A 242 13.55 -5.31 -7.82
N LYS A 243 13.46 -6.65 -7.93
CA LYS A 243 14.41 -7.43 -8.73
C LYS A 243 14.30 -7.12 -10.22
N LYS A 244 13.11 -6.77 -10.72
CA LYS A 244 12.93 -6.36 -12.12
C LYS A 244 13.80 -5.14 -12.47
N ALA A 245 13.86 -4.14 -11.60
CA ALA A 245 14.71 -2.97 -11.79
C ALA A 245 16.19 -3.26 -11.51
N ILE A 246 16.49 -3.91 -10.39
CA ILE A 246 17.86 -4.22 -9.94
C ILE A 246 18.60 -5.09 -10.97
N ASN A 247 17.93 -6.03 -11.62
CA ASN A 247 18.54 -6.90 -12.63
C ASN A 247 18.75 -6.20 -13.98
N ASN A 248 18.18 -5.01 -14.20
CA ASN A 248 18.30 -4.27 -15.45
C ASN A 248 18.28 -2.75 -15.22
N PRO A 249 19.25 -2.20 -14.46
CA PRO A 249 19.20 -0.81 -13.96
C PRO A 249 19.13 0.22 -15.09
N THR A 250 19.84 -0.01 -16.20
CA THR A 250 19.92 0.91 -17.33
C THR A 250 18.59 1.05 -18.08
N ALA A 251 17.77 -0.01 -18.13
CA ALA A 251 16.42 0.07 -18.69
C ALA A 251 15.48 0.96 -17.85
N TYR A 252 15.83 1.23 -16.59
CA TYR A 252 15.08 2.08 -15.67
C TYR A 252 15.82 3.39 -15.35
N GLY A 253 16.75 3.80 -16.21
CA GLY A 253 17.40 5.11 -16.14
C GLY A 253 18.54 5.23 -15.12
N ALA A 254 18.95 4.13 -14.49
CA ALA A 254 20.07 4.11 -13.55
C ALA A 254 21.36 3.56 -14.20
N PRO A 255 22.55 4.07 -13.85
CA PRO A 255 23.81 3.57 -14.38
C PRO A 255 24.15 2.14 -13.88
N ASP A 256 23.76 1.82 -12.64
CA ASP A 256 23.97 0.52 -12.02
C ASP A 256 22.92 0.23 -10.93
N ALA A 257 22.99 -0.97 -10.34
CA ALA A 257 22.02 -1.47 -9.37
C ALA A 257 22.13 -0.85 -7.96
N THR A 258 23.21 -0.12 -7.67
CA THR A 258 23.55 0.41 -6.34
C THR A 258 23.65 1.94 -6.30
N CYS A 259 23.57 2.61 -7.44
CA CYS A 259 23.45 4.06 -7.57
C CYS A 259 22.32 4.58 -6.67
N TYR A 260 22.58 5.66 -5.93
CA TYR A 260 21.53 6.42 -5.25
C TYR A 260 21.70 7.92 -5.48
N ASN A 261 20.58 8.61 -5.67
CA ASN A 261 20.53 10.06 -5.83
C ASN A 261 19.17 10.58 -5.33
N SER A 262 19.22 11.68 -4.56
CA SER A 262 18.04 12.33 -3.99
C SER A 262 17.04 12.87 -5.02
N ASP A 263 17.39 12.94 -6.30
CA ASP A 263 16.39 13.21 -7.35
C ASP A 263 15.40 12.06 -7.57
N GLY A 264 15.71 10.86 -7.06
CA GLY A 264 14.90 9.65 -7.19
C GLY A 264 14.74 9.13 -8.62
N LYS A 265 15.45 9.72 -9.59
CA LYS A 265 15.25 9.51 -11.03
C LYS A 265 16.51 9.01 -11.73
N SER A 266 17.67 9.55 -11.41
CA SER A 266 18.93 9.18 -12.08
C SER A 266 19.52 7.86 -11.58
N CYS A 267 18.93 7.29 -10.53
CA CYS A 267 19.37 6.09 -9.85
C CYS A 267 18.15 5.24 -9.45
N LEU A 268 18.35 3.94 -9.22
CA LEU A 268 17.28 3.06 -8.72
C LEU A 268 16.86 3.40 -7.29
N TRP A 269 17.76 4.01 -6.52
CA TRP A 269 17.56 4.34 -5.12
C TRP A 269 17.56 5.86 -4.90
N PHE A 270 16.65 6.36 -4.07
CA PHE A 270 16.56 7.78 -3.70
C PHE A 270 17.67 8.18 -2.71
N ASN A 271 17.95 7.30 -1.76
CA ASN A 271 19.13 7.33 -0.92
C ASN A 271 19.68 5.89 -0.82
N ASP A 272 20.61 5.63 0.08
CA ASP A 272 21.20 4.31 0.24
C ASP A 272 20.24 3.22 0.75
N TYR A 273 18.97 3.55 1.07
CA TYR A 273 17.99 2.60 1.60
C TYR A 273 16.65 2.58 0.86
N HIS A 274 16.15 3.74 0.42
CA HIS A 274 14.79 3.88 -0.11
C HIS A 274 14.77 3.82 -1.63
N PRO A 275 13.78 3.14 -2.24
CA PRO A 275 13.65 3.07 -3.69
C PRO A 275 13.33 4.44 -4.31
N GLY A 276 13.92 4.71 -5.47
CA GLY A 276 13.55 5.85 -6.31
C GLY A 276 12.22 5.64 -7.04
N ILE A 277 11.88 6.57 -7.93
CA ILE A 277 10.61 6.64 -8.66
C ILE A 277 10.38 5.36 -9.48
N ALA A 278 11.38 4.87 -10.21
CA ALA A 278 11.20 3.72 -11.11
C ALA A 278 10.76 2.45 -10.38
N ILE A 279 11.34 2.15 -9.20
CA ILE A 279 10.92 0.99 -8.40
C ILE A 279 9.53 1.22 -7.81
N ASN A 280 9.22 2.44 -7.34
CA ASN A 280 7.89 2.78 -6.83
C ASN A 280 6.80 2.61 -7.89
N GLN A 281 7.06 3.01 -9.13
CA GLN A 281 6.16 2.82 -10.27
C GLN A 281 5.91 1.33 -10.54
N LEU A 282 6.97 0.52 -10.57
CA LEU A 282 6.84 -0.93 -10.73
C LEU A 282 6.04 -1.57 -9.59
N VAL A 283 6.20 -1.11 -8.35
CA VAL A 283 5.37 -1.58 -7.23
C VAL A 283 3.92 -1.18 -7.44
N ALA A 284 3.63 0.06 -7.80
CA ALA A 284 2.26 0.52 -8.06
C ALA A 284 1.59 -0.26 -9.20
N GLU A 285 2.32 -0.49 -10.30
CA GLU A 285 1.88 -1.32 -11.43
C GLU A 285 1.55 -2.74 -10.99
N GLN A 286 2.45 -3.37 -10.23
CA GLN A 286 2.22 -4.73 -9.72
C GLN A 286 0.98 -4.77 -8.83
N VAL A 287 0.85 -3.86 -7.86
CA VAL A 287 -0.30 -3.80 -6.96
C VAL A 287 -1.59 -3.60 -7.76
N ALA A 288 -1.62 -2.65 -8.70
CA ALA A 288 -2.80 -2.39 -9.53
C ALA A 288 -3.19 -3.61 -10.39
N ASN A 289 -2.21 -4.30 -10.96
CA ASN A 289 -2.45 -5.52 -11.75
C ASN A 289 -2.97 -6.65 -10.87
N GLU A 290 -2.39 -6.89 -9.70
CA GLU A 290 -2.87 -7.93 -8.80
C GLU A 290 -4.27 -7.62 -8.25
N LEU A 291 -4.58 -6.35 -7.96
CA LEU A 291 -5.92 -5.91 -7.58
C LEU A 291 -6.95 -6.21 -8.68
N LYS A 292 -6.63 -5.89 -9.93
CA LYS A 292 -7.46 -6.18 -11.11
C LYS A 292 -7.66 -7.69 -11.27
N SER A 293 -6.58 -8.46 -11.35
CA SER A 293 -6.59 -9.91 -11.57
C SER A 293 -7.29 -10.68 -10.46
N ASN A 294 -7.25 -10.18 -9.22
CA ASN A 294 -7.93 -10.80 -8.09
C ASN A 294 -9.33 -10.23 -7.84
N GLY A 295 -9.85 -9.36 -8.72
CA GLY A 295 -11.23 -8.86 -8.67
C GLY A 295 -11.52 -7.95 -7.48
N PHE A 296 -10.59 -7.08 -7.10
CA PHE A 296 -10.80 -6.09 -6.03
C PHE A 296 -11.71 -4.92 -6.45
N GLY A 297 -12.00 -4.78 -7.75
CA GLY A 297 -12.75 -3.64 -8.30
C GLY A 297 -11.89 -2.42 -8.61
N TRP A 298 -10.58 -2.65 -8.78
CA TRP A 298 -9.59 -1.68 -9.20
C TRP A 298 -9.59 -1.54 -10.73
#